data_AF-A0A956FU23-F1
#
_entry.id   AF-A0A956FU23-F1
#
_cell.length_a   1.000
_cell.length_b   1.000
_cell.length_c   1.000
_cell.angle_alpha   90.00
_cell.angle_beta   90.00
_cell.angle_gamma   90.00
#
_symmetry.space_group_name_H-M   'P 1'
#
loop_
_entity.id
_entity.type
_entity.pdbx_description
1 polymer ?
#
loop_
_entity_poly.entity_id
_entity_poly.type
_entity_poly.pdbx_seq_one_letter_code
_entity_poly.pdbx_strand_id
1 'polypeptide(L)' 'MGTVFSAYDEELDRKVAIKLLRADGPSGKLDRAWLLSEAKAMAKLSHPNVVQIY' A
#
# COMPACT_ATOMS: atom_id res chain seq x y z
N MET A 1 0.66 11.42 -4.23
CA MET A 1 1.59 10.27 -4.39
C MET A 1 2.31 10.05 -3.07
N GLY A 2 2.43 8.80 -2.64
CA GLY A 2 3.01 8.42 -1.34
C GLY A 2 4.50 8.12 -1.39
N THR A 3 5.13 8.01 -0.22
CA THR A 3 6.52 7.56 -0.05
C THR A 3 6.53 6.07 0.34
N VAL A 4 7.40 5.28 -0.27
CA VAL A 4 7.54 3.84 0.05
C VAL A 4 8.81 3.64 0.87
N PHE A 5 8.68 2.94 1.99
CA PHE A 5 9.77 2.58 2.88
C PHE A 5 9.97 1.08 2.89
N SER A 6 11.22 0.65 3.07
CA SER A 6 11.51 -0.72 3.48
C SER A 6 11.37 -0.83 5.00
N ALA A 7 10.70 -1.86 5.47
CA ALA A 7 10.55 -2.19 6.88
C ALA A 7 10.80 -3.69 7.11
N TYR A 8 10.93 -4.08 8.38
CA TYR A 8 10.99 -5.46 8.82
C TYR A 8 9.78 -5.75 9.69
N ASP A 9 9.08 -6.83 9.40
CA ASP A 9 7.95 -7.35 10.17
C ASP A 9 8.51 -8.41 11.13
N GLU A 10 8.61 -8.08 12.42
CA GLU A 10 9.23 -8.93 13.44
C GLU A 10 8.38 -10.15 13.80
N GLU A 11 7.05 -10.07 13.67
CA GLU A 11 6.14 -11.18 14.00
C GLU A 11 6.20 -12.27 12.93
N LEU A 12 6.30 -11.86 11.65
CA LEU A 12 6.36 -12.76 10.51
C LEU A 12 7.79 -12.97 9.97
N ASP A 13 8.79 -12.39 10.64
CA ASP A 13 10.23 -12.49 10.34
C ASP A 13 10.56 -12.22 8.85
N ARG A 14 10.09 -11.08 8.31
CA ARG A 14 10.24 -10.78 6.87
C ARG A 14 10.42 -9.31 6.55
N LYS A 15 11.13 -9.02 5.46
CA LYS A 15 11.27 -7.67 4.91
C LYS A 15 10.02 -7.29 4.10
N VAL A 16 9.43 -6.14 4.39
CA VAL A 16 8.21 -5.63 3.76
C VAL A 16 8.39 -4.21 3.22
N ALA A 17 7.49 -3.79 2.34
CA ALA A 17 7.41 -2.41 1.87
C ALA A 17 6.15 -1.74 2.45
N ILE A 18 6.30 -0.53 3.00
CA ILE A 18 5.20 0.25 3.55
C ILE A 18 5.05 1.55 2.75
N LYS A 19 3.87 1.75 2.15
CA LYS A 19 3.54 2.96 1.38
C LYS A 19 2.78 3.95 2.25
N LEU A 20 3.45 5.01 2.70
CA LEU A 20 2.84 6.12 3.43
C LEU A 20 2.29 7.15 2.44
N LEU A 21 1.04 7.54 2.65
CA LEU A 21 0.36 8.52 1.82
C LEU A 21 0.39 9.88 2.51
N ARG A 22 0.78 10.92 1.77
CA ARG A 22 0.71 12.31 2.26
C ARG A 22 -0.71 12.82 2.10
N ALA A 23 -1.25 13.45 3.14
CA ALA A 23 -2.60 14.01 3.13
C ALA A 23 -2.65 15.47 2.61
N ASP A 24 -1.50 16.09 2.31
CA ASP A 24 -1.40 17.55 2.30
C ASP A 24 -1.10 18.10 0.89
N GLY A 25 -2.06 18.84 0.33
CA GLY A 25 -1.91 19.67 -0.88
C GLY A 25 -3.21 20.44 -1.17
N PRO A 26 -3.20 21.56 -1.92
CA PRO A 26 -4.39 22.39 -2.19
C PRO A 26 -5.47 21.68 -3.02
N SER A 27 -5.11 20.58 -3.67
CA SER A 27 -5.95 19.61 -4.38
C SER A 27 -6.24 18.35 -3.55
N GLY A 28 -5.99 18.43 -2.24
CA GLY A 28 -5.76 17.36 -1.25
C GLY A 28 -6.93 16.45 -0.87
N LYS A 29 -7.76 16.06 -1.83
CA LYS A 29 -8.49 14.80 -1.72
C LYS A 29 -7.81 13.80 -2.63
N LEU A 30 -6.75 13.16 -2.12
CA LEU A 30 -6.50 11.80 -2.58
C LEU A 30 -7.80 11.06 -2.26
N ASP A 31 -8.53 10.62 -3.27
CA ASP A 31 -9.83 9.98 -3.05
C ASP A 31 -9.58 8.69 -2.27
N ARG A 32 -9.80 8.77 -0.96
CA ARG A 32 -9.64 7.66 -0.03
C ARG A 32 -10.48 6.47 -0.49
N ALA A 33 -11.62 6.72 -1.14
CA ALA A 33 -12.46 5.65 -1.69
C ALA A 33 -11.76 4.94 -2.86
N TRP A 34 -11.18 5.69 -3.79
CA TRP A 34 -10.43 5.11 -4.91
C TRP A 34 -9.23 4.31 -4.42
N LEU A 35 -8.44 4.86 -3.49
CA LEU A 35 -7.29 4.18 -2.91
C LEU A 35 -7.69 2.91 -2.16
N LEU A 36 -8.73 2.97 -1.33
CA LEU A 36 -9.23 1.78 -0.61
C LEU A 36 -9.74 0.73 -1.60
N SER A 37 -10.36 1.16 -2.71
CA SER A 37 -10.80 0.25 -3.77
C SER A 37 -9.62 -0.46 -4.43
N GLU A 38 -8.58 0.28 -4.80
CA GLU A 38 -7.35 -0.28 -5.39
C GLU A 38 -6.65 -1.25 -4.43
N ALA A 39 -6.46 -0.86 -3.16
CA ALA A 39 -5.83 -1.72 -2.16
C ALA A 39 -6.61 -3.03 -1.95
N LYS A 40 -7.94 -2.95 -1.85
CA LYS A 40 -8.81 -4.13 -1.72
C LYS A 40 -8.77 -5.03 -2.96
N ALA A 41 -8.68 -4.46 -4.15
CA ALA A 41 -8.58 -5.23 -5.38
C ALA A 41 -7.24 -5.99 -5.44
N MET A 42 -6.14 -5.31 -5.12
CA MET A 42 -4.81 -5.91 -5.10
C MET A 42 -4.62 -6.97 -4.00
N ALA A 43 -5.18 -6.75 -2.81
CA ALA A 43 -5.09 -7.71 -1.71
C ALA A 43 -5.78 -9.06 -2.03
N LYS A 44 -6.73 -9.08 -2.97
CA LYS A 44 -7.39 -10.31 -3.44
C LYS A 44 -6.55 -11.10 -4.45
N LEU A 45 -5.52 -10.52 -5.04
CA LEU A 45 -4.71 -11.17 -6.06
C LEU A 45 -3.58 -11.96 -5.40
N SER A 46 -3.64 -13.29 -5.51
CA SER A 46 -2.54 -14.20 -5.16
C SER A 46 -2.09 -14.92 -6.43
N HIS A 47 -1.01 -14.43 -7.03
CA HIS A 47 -0.48 -14.96 -8.29
C HIS A 47 1.04 -14.81 -8.32
N PRO A 48 1.82 -15.80 -8.81
CA PRO A 48 3.28 -15.78 -8.78
C PRO A 48 3.92 -14.57 -9.48
N ASN A 49 3.22 -13.98 -10.46
CA ASN A 49 3.69 -12.81 -11.23
C ASN A 49 3.09 -11.48 -10.73
N VAL A 50 2.42 -11.46 -9.57
CA VAL A 50 1.83 -10.26 -8.98
C VAL A 50 2.31 -10.13 -7.55
N VAL A 51 2.81 -8.95 -7.19
CA VAL A 51 3.24 -8.69 -5.80
C VAL A 51 2.01 -8.65 -4.90
N GLN A 52 1.99 -9.57 -3.93
CA GLN A 52 0.92 -9.64 -2.93
C GLN A 52 0.94 -8.39 -2.05
N ILE A 53 -0.25 -7.82 -1.84
CA ILE A 53 -0.49 -6.78 -0.84
C ILE A 53 -1.22 -7.41 0.34
N TYR A 54 -0.84 -7.03 1.57
CA TYR A 54 -1.40 -7.52 2.83
C TYR A 54 -2.26 -6.44 3.50
#